data_AF-A0A0N4XM91-F1
#
_entry.id   AF-A0A0N4XM91-F1
#
_cell.length_a   1.000
_cell.length_b   1.000
_cell.length_c   1.000
_cell.angle_alpha   90.00
_cell.angle_beta   90.00
_cell.angle_gamma   90.00
#
_symmetry.space_group_name_H-M   'P 1'
#
loop_
_entity.id
_entity.type
_entity.pdbx_description
1 polymer ?
#
loop_
_entity_poly.entity_id
_entity_poly.type
_entity_poly.pdbx_seq_one_letter_code
_entity_poly.pdbx_strand_id
1 'polypeptide(L)' 'MTFLSAHCVVRASPLDLIFILDSSGSLRDKFQDEIDVIRRIVRHVTIGETATKVMLVQFRLADTQSVTQSGDWTQK' A
#
# COMPACT_ATOMS: atom_id res chain seq x y z
N MET A 1 46.92 1.76 -16.85
CA MET A 1 46.18 2.95 -16.35
C MET A 1 44.72 2.58 -16.25
N THR A 2 44.26 2.25 -15.03
CA THR A 2 42.87 1.91 -14.78
C THR A 2 42.15 3.17 -14.31
N PHE A 3 41.13 3.60 -15.05
CA PHE A 3 40.27 4.70 -14.66
C PHE A 3 39.40 4.23 -13.49
N LEU A 4 39.69 4.70 -12.28
CA LEU A 4 38.75 4.60 -11.16
C LEU A 4 37.65 5.64 -11.41
N SER A 5 36.53 5.18 -11.96
CA SER A 5 35.33 6.01 -12.08
C SER A 5 34.83 6.32 -10.67
N ALA A 6 34.89 7.60 -10.28
CA ALA A 6 34.32 8.09 -9.03
C ALA A 6 32.80 8.10 -9.14
N HIS A 7 32.18 6.94 -8.97
CA HIS A 7 30.74 6.84 -8.76
C HIS A 7 30.45 7.24 -7.31
N CYS A 8 29.70 8.33 -7.12
CA CYS A 8 29.21 8.73 -5.81
C CYS A 8 28.28 7.64 -5.28
N VAL A 9 28.70 6.95 -4.21
CA VAL A 9 27.85 6.00 -3.50
C VAL A 9 27.15 6.75 -2.37
N VAL A 10 25.92 7.18 -2.61
CA VAL A 10 25.06 7.74 -1.56
C VAL A 10 24.56 6.60 -0.68
N ARG A 11 25.01 6.56 0.57
CA ARG A 11 24.53 5.61 1.58
C ARG A 11 23.38 6.26 2.35
N ALA A 12 22.16 5.79 2.14
CA ALA A 12 21.03 6.16 2.99
C ALA A 12 21.02 5.28 4.24
N SER A 13 20.60 5.85 5.38
CA SER A 13 20.32 5.08 6.58
C SER A 13 19.13 4.12 6.34
N PRO A 14 19.07 2.97 7.03
CA PRO A 14 17.89 2.11 7.03
C PRO A 14 16.63 2.91 7.39
N LEU A 15 15.52 2.60 6.71
CA LEU A 15 14.25 3.33 6.80
C LEU A 15 13.08 2.36 6.84
N ASP A 16 12.11 2.58 7.72
CA ASP A 16 10.83 1.88 7.69
C ASP A 16 9.80 2.74 6.94
N LEU A 17 9.32 2.24 5.81
CA LEU A 17 8.39 2.94 4.92
C LEU A 17 7.03 2.24 4.96
N ILE A 18 6.01 2.93 5.49
CA ILE A 18 4.65 2.39 5.61
C ILE A 18 3.71 3.17 4.68
N PHE A 19 3.09 2.47 3.74
CA PHE A 19 2.02 2.99 2.89
C PHE A 19 0.67 2.61 3.49
N ILE A 20 -0.22 3.58 3.65
CA ILE A 20 -1.61 3.36 4.07
C ILE A 20 -2.51 3.75 2.91
N LEU A 21 -3.28 2.79 2.42
CA LEU A 21 -4.10 2.89 1.22
C LEU A 21 -5.58 2.77 1.57
N ASP A 22 -6.37 3.80 1.24
CA ASP A 22 -7.83 3.74 1.35
C ASP A 22 -8.41 3.06 0.10
N SER A 23 -9.27 2.07 0.30
CA SER A 23 -10.01 1.40 -0.77
C SER A 23 -11.52 1.46 -0.57
N SER A 24 -11.99 2.47 0.16
CA SER A 24 -13.40 2.83 0.21
C SER A 24 -13.96 3.10 -1.20
N GLY A 25 -15.26 2.86 -1.40
CA GLY A 25 -15.88 2.74 -2.73
C GLY A 25 -15.76 3.94 -3.67
N SER A 26 -15.30 5.10 -3.19
CA SER A 26 -15.09 6.33 -3.97
C SER A 26 -13.85 6.33 -4.87
N LEU A 27 -12.97 5.32 -4.76
CA LEU A 27 -11.66 5.30 -5.42
C LEU A 27 -11.48 4.25 -6.52
N ARG A 28 -12.54 3.55 -6.96
CA ARG A 28 -12.43 2.45 -7.95
C ARG A 28 -11.69 2.83 -9.25
N ASP A 29 -11.81 4.08 -9.70
CA ASP A 29 -11.15 4.55 -10.92
C ASP A 29 -9.76 5.17 -10.68
N LYS A 30 -9.37 5.43 -9.42
CA LYS A 30 -8.09 6.06 -9.05
C LYS A 30 -7.14 5.14 -8.28
N PHE A 31 -7.63 3.98 -7.85
CA PHE A 31 -6.84 2.99 -7.14
C PHE A 31 -5.57 2.59 -7.89
N GLN A 32 -5.66 2.49 -9.22
CA GLN A 32 -4.51 2.15 -10.05
C GLN A 32 -3.43 3.25 -10.03
N ASP A 33 -3.81 4.53 -10.01
CA ASP A 33 -2.88 5.65 -9.93
C ASP A 33 -2.13 5.66 -8.59
N GLU A 34 -2.83 5.38 -7.49
CA GLU A 34 -2.23 5.29 -6.15
C GLU A 34 -1.21 4.15 -6.07
N ILE A 35 -1.55 2.98 -6.62
CA ILE A 35 -0.62 1.86 -6.69
C ILE A 35 0.59 2.22 -7.58
N ASP A 36 0.41 2.96 -8.67
CA ASP A 36 1.51 3.33 -9.55
C ASP A 36 2.47 4.33 -8.90
N VAL A 37 1.98 5.23 -8.05
CA VAL A 37 2.82 6.08 -7.19
C VAL A 37 3.64 5.22 -6.23
N ILE A 38 3.00 4.28 -5.52
CA ILE A 38 3.69 3.37 -4.59
C ILE A 38 4.77 2.57 -5.33
N ARG A 39 4.44 2.00 -6.50
CA ARG A 39 5.40 1.26 -7.35
C ARG A 39 6.57 2.13 -7.78
N ARG A 40 6.34 3.41 -8.10
CA ARG A 40 7.40 4.33 -8.51
C ARG A 40 8.34 4.64 -7.34
N ILE A 41 7.82 4.81 -6.13
CA ILE A 41 8.64 5.03 -4.93
C ILE A 41 9.48 3.79 -4.62
N VAL A 42 8.83 2.63 -4.55
CA VAL A 42 9.47 1.35 -4.18
C VAL A 42 10.60 0.97 -5.15
N ARG A 43 10.47 1.29 -6.45
CA ARG A 43 11.54 1.08 -7.44
C ARG A 43 12.84 1.84 -7.17
N HIS A 44 12.79 2.93 -6.40
CA HIS A 44 13.95 3.80 -6.15
C HIS A 44 14.52 3.67 -4.73
N VAL A 45 13.96 2.79 -3.89
CA VAL A 45 14.50 2.49 -2.56
C VAL A 45 15.18 1.13 -2.55
N THR A 46 16.31 1.04 -1.83
CA THR A 46 17.03 -0.21 -1.62
C THR A 46 16.37 -1.01 -0.50
N ILE A 47 15.58 -2.02 -0.87
CA ILE A 47 14.87 -2.88 0.09
C ILE A 47 15.77 -4.00 0.58
N GLY A 48 15.75 -4.26 1.89
CA GLY A 48 16.47 -5.38 2.48
C GLY A 48 16.36 -5.41 4.00
N GLU A 49 16.72 -6.53 4.62
CA GLU A 49 16.63 -6.74 6.08
C GLU A 49 17.43 -5.71 6.89
N THR A 50 18.56 -5.26 6.31
CA THR A 50 19.48 -4.26 6.87
C THR A 50 19.37 -2.90 6.18
N ALA A 51 18.38 -2.70 5.30
CA ALA A 51 18.16 -1.50 4.51
C ALA A 51 16.72 -0.98 4.70
N THR A 52 16.08 -0.51 3.64
CA THR A 52 14.68 -0.07 3.73
C THR A 52 13.75 -1.29 3.92
N LYS A 53 12.86 -1.21 4.89
CA LYS A 53 11.73 -2.16 5.04
C LYS A 53 10.46 -1.46 4.60
N VAL A 54 9.62 -2.18 3.87
CA VAL A 54 8.39 -1.60 3.29
C VAL A 54 7.19 -2.40 3.74
N MET A 55 6.15 -1.70 4.20
CA MET A 55 4.85 -2.28 4.53
C MET A 55 3.75 -1.53 3.78
N LEU A 56 2.76 -2.26 3.27
CA LEU A 56 1.54 -1.71 2.68
C LEU A 56 0.35 -2.17 3.50
N VAL A 57 -0.44 -1.22 3.99
CA VAL A 57 -1.68 -1.44 4.73
C VAL A 57 -2.83 -0.91 3.88
N GLN A 58 -3.76 -1.78 3.51
CA GLN A 58 -4.99 -1.40 2.83
C GLN A 58 -6.14 -1.43 3.83
N PHE A 59 -6.97 -0.39 3.84
CA PHE A 59 -8.21 -0.37 4.62
C PHE A 59 -9.42 -0.09 3.72
N ARG A 60 -10.58 -0.60 4.13
CA ARG A 60 -11.88 -0.33 3.53
C ARG A 60 -12.94 -0.30 4.60
N LEU A 61 -13.98 0.50 4.41
CA LEU A 61 -15.17 0.37 5.22
C LEU A 61 -15.86 -0.95 4.85
N ALA A 62 -16.12 -1.80 5.84
CA ALA A 62 -17.05 -2.91 5.67
C ALA A 62 -18.45 -2.31 5.78
N ASP A 63 -19.19 -2.27 4.68
CA ASP A 63 -20.58 -1.84 4.72
C ASP A 63 -21.37 -2.83 5.59
N THR A 64 -21.73 -2.43 6.81
CA THR A 64 -22.68 -3.18 7.63
C THR A 64 -24.08 -2.99 7.05
N GLN A 65 -24.43 -3.71 5.98
CA GLN A 65 -25.83 -3.95 5.61
C GLN A 65 -26.05 -5.30 4.94
N SER A 66 -26.42 -6.28 5.77
CA SER A 66 -27.54 -7.16 5.48
C SER A 66 -28.13 -7.70 6.80
N VAL A 67 -28.85 -6.83 7.53
CA VAL A 67 -29.86 -7.32 8.46
C VAL A 67 -31.06 -7.76 7.61
N THR A 68 -31.06 -9.01 7.18
CA THR A 68 -32.28 -9.65 6.70
C THR A 68 -33.10 -10.05 7.92
N GLN A 69 -33.91 -9.12 8.43
CA GLN A 69 -34.98 -9.49 9.36
C GLN A 69 -36.18 -9.92 8.51
N SER A 70 -36.24 -11.19 8.12
CA SER A 70 -37.49 -11.79 7.65
C SER A 70 -38.36 -12.06 8.86
N GLY A 71 -39.19 -11.10 9.24
CA GLY A 71 -40.32 -11.37 10.12
C GLY A 71 -41.43 -12.04 9.31
N ASP A 72 -41.71 -13.31 9.60
CA ASP A 72 -43.03 -13.88 9.34
C ASP A 72 -43.71 -14.15 10.69
N TRP A 73 -44.60 -13.24 11.04
CA TRP A 73 -45.48 -13.31 12.21
C TRP A 73 -46.87 -13.72 11.76
N THR A 74 -47.06 -14.95 11.28
CA THR A 74 -48.41 -15.58 11.25
C THR A 74 -48.33 -17.04 10.84
N GLN A 75 -48.34 -17.94 11.82
CA GLN A 75 -49.05 -19.21 11.69
C GLN A 75 -50.00 -19.27 12.89
N LYS A 76 -51.27 -19.05 12.59
CA LYS A 76 -52.42 -19.21 13.48
C LYS A 76 -53.02 -20.59 13.21
#